data_AF-A0AAD3VQ46-F1
#
_entry.id   AF-A0AAD3VQ46-F1
#
_cell.length_a   1.000
_cell.length_b   1.000
_cell.length_c   1.000
_cell.angle_alpha   90.00
_cell.angle_beta   90.00
_cell.angle_gamma   90.00
#
_symmetry.space_group_name_H-M   'P 1'
#
loop_
_entity.id
_entity.type
_entity.pdbx_description
1 polymer ?
#
loop_
_entity_poly.entity_id
_entity_poly.type
_entity_poly.pdbx_seq_one_letter_code
_entity_poly.pdbx_strand_id
1 'polypeptide(L)'
;MKNARIIVSTIVIVFVLLATSAGHAFAMTPEQQAMYDAWYQARFGVAPSHSAPAEPAPSQPSPSQPAQQPPKTAGGSIQPVQPNAFEQGVLDLLNQQRAKSGLAPVKLDPYVSAVARVKAEDMIKNNYYGHGSSYGYSGSMLQYFGIYVKLSRENICQAATAQSAHNTWMGSSSHKDNMLKAWWTDVGIGVARKPGSSLYYVVEIFVQK
;
A
#
# COMPACT_ATOMS: atom_id res chain seq x y z
N MET A 1 -42.91 36.50 32.95
CA MET A 1 -42.84 35.03 32.76
C MET A 1 -41.92 34.75 31.58
N LYS A 2 -41.14 33.67 31.67
CA LYS A 2 -39.81 33.48 31.09
C LYS A 2 -39.76 33.49 29.55
N ASN A 3 -38.80 34.24 29.02
CA ASN A 3 -38.33 34.15 27.65
C ASN A 3 -37.33 32.98 27.55
N ALA A 4 -37.53 32.05 26.62
CA ALA A 4 -36.49 31.10 26.23
C ALA A 4 -36.44 31.04 24.69
N ARG A 5 -35.57 31.87 24.12
CA ARG A 5 -35.12 31.74 22.74
C ARG A 5 -34.10 30.61 22.71
N ILE A 6 -34.46 29.49 22.08
CA ILE A 6 -33.54 28.38 21.82
C ILE A 6 -32.59 28.85 20.72
N ILE A 7 -31.40 29.31 21.12
CA ILE A 7 -30.27 29.50 20.22
C ILE A 7 -29.65 28.12 20.03
N VAL A 8 -29.95 27.47 18.90
CA VAL A 8 -29.22 26.26 18.48
C VAL A 8 -27.81 26.72 18.08
N SER A 9 -26.90 26.72 19.06
CA SER A 9 -25.48 26.92 18.78
C SER A 9 -24.98 25.69 18.02
N THR A 10 -24.69 25.89 16.73
CA THR A 10 -23.97 24.91 15.92
C THR A 10 -22.55 24.80 16.46
N ILE A 11 -22.36 23.88 17.39
CA ILE A 11 -21.04 23.48 17.88
C ILE A 11 -20.37 22.73 16.72
N VAL A 12 -19.50 23.42 15.98
CA VAL A 12 -18.55 22.80 15.06
C VAL A 12 -17.42 22.25 15.94
N ILE A 13 -17.54 20.99 16.39
CA ILE A 13 -16.40 20.29 16.98
C ILE A 13 -15.45 19.93 15.82
N VAL A 14 -14.42 20.76 15.67
CA VAL A 14 -13.24 20.42 14.87
C VAL A 14 -12.39 19.47 15.72
N PHE A 15 -12.46 18.17 15.46
CA PHE A 15 -11.45 17.24 15.95
C PHE A 15 -10.20 17.33 15.07
N VAL A 16 -9.25 18.17 15.49
CA VAL A 16 -7.88 18.13 15.01
C VAL A 16 -7.22 16.90 15.62
N LEU A 17 -7.02 15.84 14.82
CA LEU A 17 -6.15 14.72 15.18
C LEU A 17 -4.69 15.17 15.04
N LEU A 18 -4.16 15.81 16.09
CA LEU A 18 -2.73 15.93 16.32
C LEU A 18 -2.20 14.55 16.74
N ALA A 19 -1.70 13.79 15.78
CA ALA A 19 -0.91 12.59 16.08
C ALA A 19 0.50 13.04 16.50
N THR A 20 0.71 13.22 17.81
CA THR A 20 2.07 13.19 18.36
C THR A 20 2.59 11.76 18.35
N SER A 21 3.86 11.60 18.00
CA SER A 21 4.58 10.34 17.92
C SER A 21 4.62 9.59 19.25
N ALA A 22 3.71 8.65 19.47
CA ALA A 22 3.88 7.45 20.31
C ALA A 22 2.63 6.57 20.18
N GLY A 23 2.81 5.32 19.77
CA GLY A 23 1.72 4.37 19.49
C GLY A 23 0.86 3.97 20.69
N HIS A 24 -0.15 4.79 21.00
CA HIS A 24 -1.33 4.39 21.75
C HIS A 24 -2.55 4.68 20.89
N ALA A 25 -3.24 3.63 20.44
CA ALA A 25 -4.59 3.79 19.92
C ALA A 25 -5.46 4.33 21.07
N PHE A 26 -5.92 5.58 20.96
CA PHE A 26 -6.94 6.08 21.88
C PHE A 26 -8.22 5.31 21.59
N ALA A 27 -8.61 4.40 22.49
CA ALA A 27 -9.95 3.84 22.49
C ALA A 27 -10.93 5.02 22.69
N MET A 28 -11.93 5.15 21.81
CA MET A 28 -13.00 6.12 22.00
C MET A 28 -13.75 5.77 23.28
N THR A 29 -14.18 6.78 24.04
CA THR A 29 -15.16 6.54 25.10
C THR A 29 -16.45 5.99 24.47
N PRO A 30 -17.30 5.27 25.23
CA PRO A 30 -18.59 4.81 24.71
C PRO A 30 -19.44 5.93 24.11
N GLU A 31 -19.32 7.15 24.65
CA GLU A 31 -20.01 8.35 24.15
C GLU A 31 -19.45 8.82 22.80
N GLN A 32 -18.12 8.87 22.67
CA GLN A 32 -17.47 9.20 21.40
C GLN A 32 -17.78 8.16 20.31
N GLN A 33 -17.86 6.88 20.69
CA GLN A 33 -18.22 5.79 19.79
C GLN A 33 -19.67 5.94 19.30
N ALA A 34 -20.60 6.22 20.21
CA ALA A 34 -22.01 6.46 19.86
C ALA A 34 -22.19 7.67 18.93
N MET A 35 -21.42 8.74 19.14
CA MET A 35 -21.43 9.91 18.26
C MET A 35 -20.88 9.58 16.86
N TYR A 36 -19.81 8.79 16.79
CA TYR A 36 -19.23 8.32 15.53
C TYR A 36 -20.22 7.44 14.73
N ASP A 37 -20.88 6.49 15.39
CA ASP A 37 -21.87 5.60 14.75
C ASP A 37 -23.09 6.36 14.26
N ALA A 38 -23.58 7.31 15.06
CA ALA A 38 -24.71 8.17 14.67
C ALA A 38 -24.36 9.02 13.45
N TRP A 39 -23.15 9.58 13.40
CA TRP A 39 -22.66 10.33 12.24
C TRP A 39 -22.56 9.45 10.99
N TYR A 40 -22.06 8.21 11.13
CA TYR A 40 -21.87 7.30 10.01
C TYR A 40 -23.20 6.76 9.46
N GLN A 41 -24.13 6.37 10.34
CA GLN A 41 -25.50 5.98 9.97
C GLN A 41 -26.20 7.09 9.20
N ALA A 42 -26.15 8.33 9.70
CA ALA A 42 -26.80 9.47 9.07
C ALA A 42 -26.24 9.77 7.67
N ARG A 43 -24.95 9.47 7.44
CA ARG A 43 -24.27 9.80 6.18
C ARG A 43 -24.30 8.68 5.14
N PHE A 44 -24.32 7.42 5.58
CA PHE A 44 -24.12 6.24 4.74
C PHE A 44 -25.20 5.16 4.89
N GLY A 45 -26.19 5.37 5.76
CA GLY A 45 -27.34 4.47 5.95
C GLY A 45 -27.06 3.18 6.71
N VAL A 46 -25.78 2.90 7.03
CA VAL A 46 -25.33 1.76 7.83
C VAL A 46 -24.08 2.17 8.61
N ALA A 47 -24.08 2.06 9.94
CA ALA A 47 -22.90 2.18 10.78
C ALA A 47 -22.05 0.92 10.63
N PRO A 48 -20.71 1.07 10.68
CA PRO A 48 -19.83 -0.08 10.73
C PRO A 48 -20.16 -0.95 11.95
N SER A 49 -20.34 -2.26 11.75
CA SER A 49 -20.56 -3.22 12.84
C SER A 49 -19.37 -3.22 13.80
N HIS A 50 -19.63 -2.97 15.09
CA HIS A 50 -18.61 -2.97 16.15
C HIS A 50 -18.38 -4.35 16.77
N SER A 51 -19.13 -5.35 16.32
CA SER A 51 -18.73 -6.74 16.47
C SER A 51 -17.52 -6.93 15.56
N ALA A 52 -16.32 -6.74 16.10
CA ALA A 52 -15.10 -7.13 15.41
C ALA A 52 -15.29 -8.59 14.95
N PRO A 53 -15.32 -8.89 13.63
CA PRO A 53 -14.78 -10.16 13.22
C PRO A 53 -13.39 -10.20 13.85
N ALA A 54 -12.99 -11.31 14.46
CA ALA A 54 -11.60 -11.49 14.85
C ALA A 54 -10.76 -11.12 13.63
N GLU A 55 -10.16 -9.93 13.68
CA GLU A 55 -9.26 -9.45 12.66
C GLU A 55 -8.20 -10.55 12.56
N PRO A 56 -7.92 -11.11 11.38
CA PRO A 56 -6.71 -11.91 11.27
C PRO A 56 -5.61 -10.99 11.77
N ALA A 57 -4.97 -11.37 12.87
CA ALA A 57 -3.91 -10.61 13.50
C ALA A 57 -3.03 -10.02 12.38
N PRO A 58 -2.68 -8.73 12.45
CA PRO A 58 -1.93 -8.05 11.39
C PRO A 58 -0.83 -9.00 11.00
N SER A 59 -0.82 -9.50 9.76
CA SER A 59 0.01 -10.62 9.35
C SER A 59 1.41 -10.37 9.88
N GLN A 60 1.74 -10.99 11.02
CA GLN A 60 3.10 -11.12 11.46
C GLN A 60 3.80 -11.75 10.25
N PRO A 61 5.05 -11.36 9.96
CA PRO A 61 5.79 -12.07 8.95
C PRO A 61 5.69 -13.56 9.27
N SER A 62 5.01 -14.31 8.38
CA SER A 62 5.13 -15.75 8.28
C SER A 62 6.64 -16.04 8.34
N PRO A 63 7.09 -17.07 9.08
CA PRO A 63 8.48 -17.23 9.50
C PRO A 63 9.39 -16.84 8.36
N SER A 64 10.11 -15.73 8.55
CA SER A 64 10.86 -15.07 7.50
C SER A 64 11.81 -16.11 6.94
N GLN A 65 11.53 -16.62 5.74
CA GLN A 65 12.56 -17.29 4.99
C GLN A 65 13.69 -16.28 4.91
N PRO A 66 14.89 -16.58 5.44
CA PRO A 66 15.99 -15.64 5.42
C PRO A 66 16.14 -15.16 3.98
N ALA A 67 16.05 -13.85 3.76
CA ALA A 67 16.32 -13.28 2.45
C ALA A 67 17.72 -13.79 2.05
N GLN A 68 17.78 -14.57 0.97
CA GLN A 68 19.06 -15.09 0.52
C GLN A 68 19.90 -13.90 0.06
N GLN A 69 21.19 -13.90 0.39
CA GLN A 69 22.09 -12.91 -0.19
C GLN A 69 22.04 -13.05 -1.71
N PRO A 70 21.92 -11.95 -2.46
CA PRO A 70 21.96 -12.01 -3.91
C PRO A 70 23.23 -12.74 -4.36
N PRO A 71 23.20 -13.44 -5.50
CA PRO A 71 24.39 -14.08 -6.06
C PRO A 71 25.57 -13.11 -6.10
N LYS A 72 26.78 -13.58 -5.74
CA LYS A 72 28.00 -12.75 -5.55
C LYS A 72 28.47 -12.00 -6.81
N THR A 73 27.89 -12.30 -7.98
CA THR A 73 28.14 -11.59 -9.23
C THR A 73 26.89 -10.79 -9.56
N ALA A 74 27.01 -9.47 -9.74
CA ALA A 74 25.90 -8.64 -10.22
C ALA A 74 25.29 -9.29 -11.47
N GLY A 75 23.98 -9.56 -11.42
CA GLY A 75 23.25 -10.00 -12.60
C GLY A 75 23.34 -8.90 -13.64
N GLY A 76 23.66 -9.25 -14.88
CA GLY A 76 23.83 -8.28 -15.96
C GLY A 76 22.68 -7.27 -16.06
N SER A 77 22.94 -6.14 -16.73
CA SER A 77 21.98 -5.05 -16.94
C SER A 77 20.59 -5.55 -17.33
N ILE A 78 19.58 -5.23 -16.50
CA ILE A 78 18.19 -5.53 -16.83
C ILE A 78 17.70 -4.60 -17.93
N GLN A 79 16.89 -5.13 -18.85
CA GLN A 79 16.33 -4.34 -19.94
C GLN A 79 15.06 -3.62 -19.49
N PRO A 80 14.81 -2.38 -19.97
CA PRO A 80 13.60 -1.65 -19.64
C PRO A 80 12.38 -2.35 -20.24
N VAL A 81 11.25 -2.29 -19.53
CA VAL A 81 9.98 -2.85 -20.01
C VAL A 81 8.92 -1.77 -20.20
N GLN A 82 8.02 -2.01 -21.17
CA GLN A 82 6.79 -1.23 -21.30
C GLN A 82 5.70 -1.81 -20.40
N PRO A 83 4.85 -0.98 -19.77
CA PRO A 83 3.78 -1.45 -18.91
C PRO A 83 2.72 -2.19 -19.73
N ASN A 84 2.17 -3.28 -19.17
CA ASN A 84 0.96 -3.89 -19.69
C ASN A 84 -0.30 -3.19 -19.13
N ALA A 85 -1.49 -3.57 -19.60
CA ALA A 85 -2.75 -2.95 -19.18
C ALA A 85 -3.02 -3.04 -17.67
N PHE A 86 -2.59 -4.13 -17.01
CA PHE A 86 -2.74 -4.27 -15.56
C PHE A 86 -1.84 -3.27 -14.84
N GLU A 87 -0.55 -3.23 -15.19
CA GLU A 87 0.43 -2.34 -14.57
C GLU A 87 0.10 -0.87 -14.78
N GLN A 88 -0.35 -0.51 -16.00
CA GLN A 88 -0.83 0.83 -16.29
C GLN A 88 -2.07 1.18 -15.46
N GLY A 89 -3.02 0.26 -15.32
CA GLY A 89 -4.20 0.46 -14.48
C GLY A 89 -3.85 0.67 -13.00
N VAL A 90 -2.84 -0.01 -12.48
CA VAL A 90 -2.34 0.21 -11.11
C VAL A 90 -1.73 1.61 -10.97
N LEU A 91 -0.90 2.03 -11.93
CA LEU A 91 -0.30 3.37 -11.95
C LEU A 91 -1.38 4.47 -11.96
N ASP A 92 -2.39 4.33 -12.81
CA ASP A 92 -3.45 5.32 -12.96
C ASP A 92 -4.24 5.48 -11.65
N LEU A 93 -4.60 4.36 -11.00
CA LEU A 93 -5.29 4.38 -9.71
C LEU A 93 -4.43 4.96 -8.59
N LEU A 94 -3.15 4.59 -8.54
CA LEU A 94 -2.18 5.16 -7.61
C LEU A 94 -2.10 6.69 -7.78
N ASN A 95 -1.92 7.18 -9.01
CA ASN A 95 -1.80 8.60 -9.28
C ASN A 95 -3.13 9.35 -9.07
N GLN A 96 -4.28 8.73 -9.33
CA GLN A 96 -5.58 9.28 -8.95
C GLN A 96 -5.68 9.46 -7.42
N GLN A 97 -5.22 8.48 -6.64
CA GLN A 97 -5.23 8.54 -5.19
C GLN A 97 -4.22 9.54 -4.63
N ARG A 98 -3.04 9.68 -5.26
CA ARG A 98 -2.05 10.72 -4.95
C ARG A 98 -2.61 12.12 -5.23
N ALA A 99 -3.29 12.32 -6.36
CA ALA A 99 -3.95 13.59 -6.68
C ALA A 99 -5.03 13.95 -5.66
N LYS A 100 -5.87 12.99 -5.24
CA LYS A 100 -6.85 13.18 -4.15
C LYS A 100 -6.20 13.58 -2.81
N SER A 101 -4.93 13.23 -2.63
CA SER A 101 -4.15 13.53 -1.43
C SER A 101 -3.27 14.78 -1.59
N GLY A 102 -3.41 15.54 -2.68
CA GLY A 102 -2.61 16.74 -2.95
C GLY A 102 -1.14 16.44 -3.31
N LEU A 103 -0.83 15.22 -3.73
CA LEU A 103 0.54 14.78 -4.04
C LEU A 103 0.79 14.77 -5.55
N ALA A 104 2.04 15.08 -5.92
CA ALA A 104 2.49 14.95 -7.30
C ALA A 104 2.41 13.48 -7.76
N PRO A 105 2.10 13.23 -9.06
CA PRO A 105 2.09 11.88 -9.60
C PRO A 105 3.51 11.28 -9.59
N VAL A 106 3.60 9.98 -9.36
CA VAL A 106 4.82 9.21 -9.62
C VAL A 106 4.88 8.78 -11.08
N LYS A 107 6.09 8.62 -11.59
CA LYS A 107 6.35 8.13 -12.95
C LYS A 107 6.72 6.65 -12.91
N LEU A 108 6.29 5.91 -13.93
CA LEU A 108 6.73 4.54 -14.09
C LEU A 108 8.20 4.53 -14.53
N ASP A 109 9.06 3.89 -13.75
CA ASP A 109 10.44 3.63 -14.16
C ASP A 109 10.50 2.25 -14.84
N PRO A 110 10.89 2.19 -16.13
CA PRO A 110 10.84 0.94 -16.88
C PRO A 110 11.90 -0.08 -16.46
N TYR A 111 13.01 0.34 -15.85
CA TYR A 111 14.03 -0.58 -15.31
C TYR A 111 13.59 -1.13 -13.95
N VAL A 112 13.07 -0.28 -13.07
CA VAL A 112 12.51 -0.70 -11.77
C VAL A 112 11.29 -1.61 -11.99
N SER A 113 10.47 -1.34 -13.01
CA SER A 113 9.33 -2.21 -13.37
C SER A 113 9.78 -3.59 -13.84
N ALA A 114 10.89 -3.67 -14.58
CA ALA A 114 11.47 -4.95 -14.95
C ALA A 114 11.89 -5.76 -13.71
N VAL A 115 12.51 -5.10 -12.72
CA VAL A 115 12.86 -5.73 -11.43
C VAL A 115 11.61 -6.16 -10.67
N ALA A 116 10.55 -5.35 -10.64
CA ALA A 116 9.28 -5.70 -10.00
C ALA A 116 8.63 -6.94 -10.64
N ARG A 117 8.73 -7.12 -11.97
CA ARG A 117 8.27 -8.35 -12.66
C ARG A 117 9.10 -9.57 -12.24
N VAL A 118 10.42 -9.44 -12.21
CA VAL A 118 11.30 -10.51 -11.71
C VAL A 118 10.93 -10.88 -10.27
N LYS A 119 10.59 -9.91 -9.41
CA LYS A 119 10.15 -10.19 -8.04
C LYS A 119 8.83 -10.96 -8.00
N ALA A 120 7.87 -10.58 -8.83
CA ALA A 120 6.59 -11.29 -8.95
C ALA A 120 6.78 -12.74 -9.45
N GLU A 121 7.65 -12.93 -10.45
CA GLU A 121 8.02 -14.24 -10.98
C GLU A 121 8.79 -15.09 -9.96
N ASP A 122 9.68 -14.48 -9.19
CA ASP A 122 10.47 -15.13 -8.14
C ASP A 122 9.56 -15.71 -7.05
N MET A 123 8.55 -14.95 -6.61
CA MET A 123 7.53 -15.44 -5.66
C MET A 123 6.80 -16.69 -6.19
N ILE A 124 6.45 -16.69 -7.49
CA ILE A 124 5.78 -17.84 -8.11
C ILE A 124 6.74 -19.03 -8.23
N LYS A 125 7.92 -18.81 -8.80
CA LYS A 125 8.90 -19.85 -9.12
C LYS A 125 9.42 -20.56 -7.87
N ASN A 126 9.65 -19.80 -6.80
CA ASN A 126 10.17 -20.31 -5.54
C ASN A 126 9.07 -20.56 -4.50
N ASN A 127 7.80 -20.50 -4.91
CA ASN A 127 6.62 -20.84 -4.11
C ASN A 127 6.59 -20.16 -2.73
N TYR A 128 6.79 -18.84 -2.70
CA TYR A 128 6.72 -18.05 -1.48
C TYR A 128 5.93 -16.76 -1.69
N TYR A 129 5.52 -16.13 -0.58
CA TYR A 129 4.86 -14.83 -0.59
C TYR A 129 5.44 -13.96 0.53
N GLY A 130 6.27 -12.97 0.17
CA GLY A 130 6.97 -12.12 1.13
C GLY A 130 7.96 -11.16 0.48
N HIS A 131 8.47 -10.22 1.28
CA HIS A 131 9.38 -9.17 0.80
C HIS A 131 10.81 -9.66 0.48
N GLY A 132 11.33 -10.64 1.23
CA GLY A 132 12.62 -11.27 0.92
C GLY A 132 12.55 -12.10 -0.36
N SER A 133 13.57 -12.04 -1.21
CA SER A 133 13.67 -12.81 -2.46
C SER A 133 14.97 -13.60 -2.54
N SER A 134 15.15 -14.37 -3.62
CA SER A 134 16.43 -14.98 -3.98
C SER A 134 17.54 -13.95 -4.29
N TYR A 135 17.17 -12.67 -4.43
CA TYR A 135 18.06 -11.53 -4.65
C TYR A 135 18.16 -10.59 -3.44
N GLY A 136 17.63 -10.99 -2.29
CA GLY A 136 17.49 -10.13 -1.10
C GLY A 136 16.19 -9.32 -1.10
N TYR A 137 16.15 -8.22 -0.36
CA TYR A 137 15.02 -7.29 -0.37
C TYR A 137 15.08 -6.36 -1.59
N SER A 138 14.02 -5.57 -1.84
CA SER A 138 13.89 -4.73 -3.04
C SER A 138 15.12 -3.87 -3.35
N GLY A 139 15.76 -3.27 -2.33
CA GLY A 139 17.01 -2.50 -2.51
C GLY A 139 18.18 -3.34 -3.02
N SER A 140 18.40 -4.53 -2.43
CA SER A 140 19.43 -5.48 -2.86
C SER A 140 19.15 -6.02 -4.26
N MET A 141 17.87 -6.22 -4.59
CA MET A 141 17.44 -6.69 -5.89
C MET A 141 17.65 -5.64 -6.99
N LEU A 142 17.33 -4.37 -6.72
CA LEU A 142 17.65 -3.25 -7.62
C LEU A 142 19.16 -3.16 -7.84
N GLN A 143 19.95 -3.21 -6.77
CA GLN A 143 21.41 -3.17 -6.86
C GLN A 143 21.97 -4.34 -7.67
N TYR A 144 21.43 -5.54 -7.48
CA TYR A 144 21.83 -6.73 -8.22
C TYR A 144 21.69 -6.55 -9.74
N PHE A 145 20.66 -5.83 -10.19
CA PHE A 145 20.43 -5.49 -11.61
C PHE A 145 21.07 -4.17 -12.05
N GLY A 146 21.98 -3.60 -11.24
CA GLY A 146 22.72 -2.38 -11.56
C GLY A 146 21.94 -1.08 -11.37
N ILE A 147 20.80 -1.11 -10.67
CA ILE A 147 19.98 0.07 -10.36
C ILE A 147 20.30 0.53 -8.95
N TYR A 148 20.97 1.67 -8.84
CA TYR A 148 21.35 2.27 -7.55
C TYR A 148 20.37 3.39 -7.19
N VAL A 149 19.75 3.28 -6.03
CA VAL A 149 18.77 4.23 -5.50
C VAL A 149 19.11 4.56 -4.04
N LYS A 150 18.73 5.76 -3.58
CA LYS A 150 18.94 6.16 -2.19
C LYS A 150 18.00 5.40 -1.25
N LEU A 151 16.75 5.24 -1.66
CA LEU A 151 15.71 4.59 -0.89
C LEU A 151 14.80 3.78 -1.82
N SER A 152 14.34 2.63 -1.33
CA SER A 152 13.26 1.86 -1.94
C SER A 152 12.24 1.40 -0.90
N ARG A 153 10.98 1.27 -1.31
CA ARG A 153 9.92 0.61 -0.53
C ARG A 153 9.07 -0.26 -1.43
N GLU A 154 8.55 -1.35 -0.87
CA GLU A 154 7.82 -2.36 -1.63
C GLU A 154 6.42 -2.57 -1.07
N ASN A 155 5.44 -2.64 -1.97
CA ASN A 155 4.14 -3.24 -1.70
C ASN A 155 4.01 -4.51 -2.54
N ILE A 156 3.48 -5.58 -1.95
CA ILE A 156 3.14 -6.82 -2.66
C ILE A 156 1.69 -7.21 -2.37
N CYS A 157 0.99 -7.76 -3.36
CA CYS A 157 -0.30 -8.39 -3.16
C CYS A 157 -0.53 -9.53 -4.14
N GLN A 158 -1.58 -10.32 -3.90
CA GLN A 158 -2.18 -11.16 -4.92
C GLN A 158 -3.54 -10.56 -5.31
N ALA A 159 -3.79 -10.38 -6.60
CA ALA A 159 -4.98 -9.68 -7.07
C ALA A 159 -5.42 -10.18 -8.45
N ALA A 160 -6.73 -10.16 -8.71
CA ALA A 160 -7.30 -10.54 -10.01
C ALA A 160 -7.29 -9.36 -11.01
N THR A 161 -7.35 -8.13 -10.49
CA THR A 161 -7.45 -6.89 -11.28
C THR A 161 -6.61 -5.78 -10.66
N ALA A 162 -6.24 -4.79 -11.47
CA ALA A 162 -5.55 -3.58 -11.00
C ALA A 162 -6.34 -2.87 -9.87
N GLN A 163 -7.67 -2.78 -10.00
CA GLN A 163 -8.53 -2.21 -8.97
C GLN A 163 -8.45 -2.99 -7.65
N SER A 164 -8.49 -4.32 -7.71
CA SER A 164 -8.39 -5.15 -6.50
C SER A 164 -7.02 -5.04 -5.83
N ALA A 165 -5.93 -4.91 -6.61
CA ALA A 165 -4.59 -4.67 -6.08
C ALA A 165 -4.52 -3.33 -5.35
N HIS A 166 -4.95 -2.25 -6.01
CA HIS A 166 -4.98 -0.91 -5.43
C HIS A 166 -5.81 -0.85 -4.13
N ASN A 167 -7.01 -1.44 -4.14
CA ASN A 167 -7.88 -1.49 -2.96
C ASN A 167 -7.24 -2.28 -1.80
N THR A 168 -6.54 -3.38 -2.11
CA THR A 168 -5.83 -4.18 -1.11
C THR A 168 -4.76 -3.36 -0.39
N TRP A 169 -3.98 -2.58 -1.12
CA TRP A 169 -2.97 -1.71 -0.51
C TRP A 169 -3.58 -0.52 0.23
N MET A 170 -4.63 0.09 -0.31
CA MET A 170 -5.32 1.20 0.36
C MET A 170 -6.02 0.80 1.66
N GLY A 171 -6.42 -0.47 1.78
CA GLY A 171 -6.97 -1.04 3.02
C GLY A 171 -5.94 -1.33 4.10
N SER A 172 -4.64 -1.25 3.80
CA SER A 172 -3.56 -1.48 4.77
C SER A 172 -2.83 -0.17 5.08
N SER A 173 -2.76 0.19 6.36
CA SER A 173 -2.07 1.40 6.81
C SER A 173 -0.61 1.46 6.36
N SER A 174 0.11 0.33 6.39
CA SER A 174 1.52 0.28 5.99
C SER A 174 1.72 0.42 4.47
N HIS A 175 0.89 -0.25 3.67
CA HIS A 175 0.98 -0.17 2.21
C HIS A 175 0.53 1.19 1.68
N LYS A 176 -0.56 1.73 2.26
CA LYS A 176 -1.04 3.09 1.97
C LYS A 176 0.02 4.14 2.31
N ASP A 177 0.72 3.99 3.44
CA ASP A 177 1.80 4.90 3.81
C ASP A 177 2.91 4.94 2.75
N ASN A 178 3.27 3.78 2.18
CA ASN A 178 4.22 3.72 1.06
C ASN A 178 3.71 4.49 -0.16
N MET A 179 2.47 4.27 -0.59
CA MET A 179 1.87 4.89 -1.78
C MET A 179 1.77 6.43 -1.67
N LEU A 180 1.58 6.93 -0.45
CA LEU A 180 1.27 8.34 -0.17
C LEU A 180 2.42 9.14 0.42
N LYS A 181 3.66 8.62 0.43
CA LYS A 181 4.80 9.51 0.73
C LYS A 181 5.02 10.51 -0.40
N ALA A 182 5.18 11.78 -0.03
CA ALA A 182 5.31 12.90 -0.96
C ALA A 182 6.63 12.87 -1.77
N TRP A 183 7.71 12.39 -1.17
CA TRP A 183 9.05 12.36 -1.76
C TRP A 183 9.30 11.27 -2.83
N TRP A 184 8.31 10.42 -3.13
CA TRP A 184 8.42 9.49 -4.25
C TRP A 184 8.25 10.21 -5.57
N THR A 185 9.18 9.99 -6.48
CA THR A 185 9.14 10.50 -7.86
C THR A 185 8.88 9.39 -8.87
N ASP A 186 9.36 8.17 -8.58
CA ASP A 186 9.35 7.05 -9.49
C ASP A 186 8.83 5.78 -8.79
N VAL A 187 8.16 4.93 -9.57
CA VAL A 187 7.66 3.62 -9.15
C VAL A 187 7.94 2.60 -10.24
N GLY A 188 8.34 1.39 -9.87
CA GLY A 188 8.28 0.23 -10.74
C GLY A 188 7.07 -0.62 -10.39
N ILE A 189 6.30 -1.03 -11.39
CA ILE A 189 5.14 -1.91 -11.20
C ILE A 189 5.36 -3.17 -12.03
N GLY A 190 5.23 -4.32 -11.39
CA GLY A 190 5.40 -5.62 -12.05
C GLY A 190 4.31 -6.59 -11.67
N VAL A 191 3.85 -7.35 -12.66
CA VAL A 191 2.88 -8.43 -12.45
C VAL A 191 3.35 -9.75 -13.05
N ALA A 192 3.05 -10.85 -12.36
CA ALA A 192 3.21 -12.20 -12.88
C ALA A 192 1.99 -13.05 -12.56
N ARG A 193 1.49 -13.81 -13.54
CA ARG A 193 0.33 -14.67 -13.35
C ARG A 193 0.77 -16.07 -12.91
N LYS A 194 0.22 -16.57 -11.80
CA LYS A 194 0.47 -17.97 -11.40
C LYS A 194 -0.23 -18.90 -12.39
N PRO A 195 0.47 -19.89 -12.98
CA PRO A 195 -0.16 -20.88 -13.86
C PRO A 195 -1.36 -21.56 -13.18
N GLY A 196 -2.47 -21.70 -13.91
CA GLY A 196 -3.71 -22.28 -13.37
C GLY A 196 -4.48 -21.39 -12.38
N SER A 197 -4.07 -20.14 -12.16
CA SER A 197 -4.76 -19.20 -11.28
C SER A 197 -5.38 -18.02 -12.05
N SER A 198 -6.45 -17.45 -11.49
CA SER A 198 -6.97 -16.13 -11.89
C SER A 198 -6.21 -14.98 -11.23
N LEU A 199 -5.33 -15.27 -10.26
CA LEU A 199 -4.59 -14.26 -9.50
C LEU A 199 -3.23 -13.95 -10.14
N TYR A 200 -2.89 -12.67 -10.10
CA TYR A 200 -1.55 -12.14 -10.34
C TYR A 200 -0.87 -11.90 -9.00
N TYR A 201 0.43 -12.15 -8.95
CA TYR A 201 1.32 -11.53 -7.98
C TYR A 201 1.65 -10.15 -8.51
N VAL A 202 1.42 -9.12 -7.69
CA VAL A 202 1.59 -7.71 -8.06
C VAL A 202 2.59 -7.08 -7.11
N VAL A 203 3.53 -6.33 -7.66
CA VAL A 203 4.62 -5.68 -6.92
C VAL A 203 4.69 -4.22 -7.31
N GLU A 204 4.67 -3.31 -6.34
CA GLU A 204 5.09 -1.91 -6.49
C GLU A 204 6.44 -1.72 -5.79
N ILE A 205 7.40 -1.12 -6.48
CA ILE A 205 8.68 -0.70 -5.89
C ILE A 205 8.79 0.82 -6.07
N PHE A 206 8.57 1.56 -5.00
CA PHE A 206 8.80 3.00 -4.96
C PHE A 206 10.28 3.27 -4.80
N VAL A 207 10.82 4.23 -5.56
CA VAL A 207 12.24 4.56 -5.48
C VAL A 207 12.48 6.07 -5.40
N GLN A 208 13.57 6.42 -4.75
CA GLN A 208 14.17 7.76 -4.77
C GLN A 208 15.59 7.64 -5.31
N LYS A 209 15.87 8.28 -6.44
CA LYS A 209 17.19 8.29 -7.08
C LYS A 209 18.15 9.29 -6.42
#